data_AF-A0A1V6EAJ2-F1
#
_entry.id   AF-A0A1V6EAJ2-F1
#
_cell.length_a   1.000
_cell.length_b   1.000
_cell.length_c   1.000
_cell.angle_alpha   90.00
_cell.angle_beta   90.00
_cell.angle_gamma   90.00
#
_symmetry.space_group_name_H-M   'P 1'
#
loop_
_entity.id
_entity.type
_entity.pdbx_description
1 polymer ?
#
loop_
_entity_poly.entity_id
_entity_poly.type
_entity_poly.pdbx_seq_one_letter_code
_entity_poly.pdbx_strand_id
1 'polypeptide(L)'
;MYLQLYFDDQKAVDDRLAFNRLLDSLEEEVKTGRRIPEHETLYQKYYDISATPVRGLVMTPREEAIEAVEKNYGYFALISNDIKDPLEALALYRSRDISEKAFNNLKERLSMRRTSVSSEENLEGKLFVVFLGLIYLSYIDKAMHDAKLYKTYTLHDVLNELDIIECYAHPGHRLRVGEITNKQRFLYEALGVEPPSLV
;
A
#
# COMPACT_ATOMS: atom_id res chain seq x y z
N MET A 1 1.67 -15.56 -27.54
CA MET A 1 2.05 -15.72 -26.12
C MET A 1 3.49 -15.28 -25.95
N TYR A 2 3.70 -14.25 -25.15
CA TYR A 2 5.00 -13.64 -24.86
C TYR A 2 5.24 -13.73 -23.36
N LEU A 3 6.41 -14.23 -22.97
CA LEU A 3 6.90 -14.22 -21.59
C LEU A 3 7.94 -13.10 -21.49
N GLN A 4 7.72 -12.16 -20.58
CA GLN A 4 8.61 -11.02 -20.38
C GLN A 4 9.07 -10.99 -18.93
N LEU A 5 10.38 -10.90 -18.72
CA LEU A 5 11.02 -10.91 -17.40
C LEU A 5 11.40 -9.49 -16.98
N TYR A 6 11.09 -9.16 -15.73
CA TYR A 6 11.34 -7.86 -15.13
C TYR A 6 12.03 -8.03 -13.78
N PHE A 7 12.64 -6.95 -13.31
CA PHE A 7 13.25 -6.86 -11.99
C PHE A 7 12.72 -5.63 -11.26
N ASP A 8 12.41 -5.79 -9.97
CA ASP A 8 11.93 -4.74 -9.07
C ASP A 8 12.71 -4.79 -7.75
N ASP A 9 13.39 -3.69 -7.42
CA ASP A 9 14.22 -3.57 -6.21
C ASP A 9 13.40 -3.70 -4.92
N GLN A 10 12.20 -3.11 -4.88
CA GLN A 10 11.33 -3.19 -3.71
C GLN A 10 10.85 -4.63 -3.53
N LYS A 11 10.47 -5.28 -4.62
CA LYS A 11 10.13 -6.71 -4.60
C LYS A 11 11.30 -7.56 -4.12
N ALA A 12 12.54 -7.25 -4.51
CA ALA A 12 13.71 -8.00 -4.03
C ALA A 12 13.87 -7.88 -2.50
N VAL A 13 13.63 -6.69 -1.94
CA VAL A 13 13.63 -6.48 -0.50
C VAL A 13 12.51 -7.26 0.18
N ASP A 14 11.31 -7.21 -0.38
CA ASP A 14 10.13 -7.89 0.18
C ASP A 14 10.29 -9.42 0.12
N ASP A 15 10.78 -9.96 -1.00
CA ASP A 15 11.06 -11.40 -1.17
C ASP A 15 12.10 -11.88 -0.15
N ARG A 16 13.16 -11.10 0.06
CA ARG A 16 14.19 -11.39 1.08
C ARG A 16 13.59 -11.40 2.48
N LEU A 17 12.79 -10.39 2.85
CA LEU A 17 12.16 -10.32 4.16
C LEU A 17 11.19 -11.48 4.39
N ALA A 18 10.39 -11.81 3.38
CA ALA A 18 9.45 -12.93 3.46
C ALA A 18 10.16 -14.27 3.60
N PHE A 19 11.23 -14.49 2.84
CA PHE A 19 11.97 -15.74 2.90
C PHE A 19 12.75 -15.90 4.21
N ASN A 20 13.38 -14.83 4.72
CA ASN A 20 14.05 -14.88 6.02
C ASN A 20 13.07 -15.21 7.15
N ARG A 21 11.88 -14.59 7.14
CA ARG A 21 10.82 -14.92 8.12
C ARG A 21 10.38 -16.38 8.03
N LEU A 22 10.31 -16.94 6.82
CA LEU A 22 10.02 -18.36 6.62
C LEU A 22 11.14 -19.22 7.21
N LEU A 23 12.40 -18.91 6.92
CA LEU A 23 13.52 -19.66 7.46
C LEU A 23 13.54 -19.64 8.99
N ASP A 24 13.30 -18.47 9.60
CA ASP A 24 13.19 -18.29 11.05
C ASP A 24 12.06 -19.14 11.64
N SER A 25 10.87 -19.15 10.99
CA SER A 25 9.73 -19.94 11.46
C SER A 25 10.00 -21.44 11.38
N LEU A 26 10.64 -21.90 10.29
CA LEU A 26 11.02 -23.30 10.13
C LEU A 26 12.03 -23.73 11.21
N GLU A 27 13.00 -22.88 11.55
CA GLU A 27 13.93 -23.15 12.65
C GLU A 27 13.21 -23.24 14.00
N GLU A 28 12.30 -22.32 14.29
CA GLU A 28 11.57 -22.31 15.56
C GLU A 28 10.67 -23.55 15.71
N GLU A 29 9.93 -23.92 14.66
CA GLU A 29 9.08 -25.12 14.62
C GLU A 29 9.87 -26.39 14.91
N VAL A 30 11.05 -26.51 14.29
CA VAL A 30 11.90 -27.69 14.45
C VAL A 30 12.58 -27.70 15.82
N LYS A 31 13.09 -26.56 16.32
CA LYS A 31 13.72 -26.43 17.65
C LYS A 31 12.73 -26.67 18.80
N THR A 32 11.49 -26.22 18.66
CA THR A 32 10.43 -26.41 19.66
C THR A 32 9.73 -27.76 19.57
N GLY A 33 10.04 -28.57 18.55
CA GLY A 33 9.41 -29.87 18.30
C GLY A 33 7.98 -29.78 17.76
N ARG A 34 7.53 -28.59 17.34
CA ARG A 34 6.19 -28.31 16.80
C ARG A 34 6.21 -28.32 15.27
N ARG A 35 6.60 -29.45 14.68
CA ARG A 35 6.63 -29.59 13.22
C ARG A 35 5.22 -29.51 12.64
N ILE A 36 5.10 -28.76 11.55
CA ILE A 36 3.87 -28.61 10.80
C ILE A 36 3.94 -29.52 9.57
N PRO A 37 2.95 -30.41 9.34
CA PRO A 37 2.96 -31.34 8.21
C PRO A 37 3.16 -30.66 6.84
N GLU A 38 2.60 -29.47 6.67
CA GLU A 38 2.69 -28.67 5.45
C GLU A 38 4.12 -28.17 5.17
N HIS A 39 4.92 -28.00 6.22
CA HIS A 39 6.30 -27.50 6.15
C HIS A 39 7.35 -28.61 6.04
N GLU A 40 6.96 -29.90 6.09
CA GLU A 40 7.91 -31.01 6.15
C GLU A 40 8.85 -31.05 4.94
N THR A 41 8.33 -30.73 3.76
CA THR A 41 9.13 -30.62 2.53
C THR A 41 10.11 -29.45 2.57
N LEU A 42 9.77 -28.35 3.25
CA LEU A 42 10.60 -27.15 3.38
C LEU A 42 11.75 -27.37 4.36
N TYR A 43 11.49 -28.08 5.47
CA TYR A 43 12.55 -28.48 6.40
C TYR A 43 13.65 -29.24 5.66
N GLN A 44 13.27 -30.26 4.89
CA GLN A 44 14.21 -31.09 4.13
C GLN A 44 14.85 -30.34 2.97
N LYS A 45 14.21 -29.31 2.44
CA LYS A 45 14.74 -28.52 1.32
C LYS A 45 15.85 -27.57 1.78
N TYR A 46 15.63 -26.87 2.90
CA TYR A 46 16.52 -25.79 3.34
C TYR A 46 17.46 -26.17 4.48
N TYR A 47 17.25 -27.32 5.14
CA TYR A 47 18.07 -27.72 6.28
C TYR A 47 18.46 -29.20 6.26
N ASP A 48 19.68 -29.47 6.72
CA ASP A 48 20.10 -30.79 7.15
C ASP A 48 19.84 -30.95 8.65
N ILE A 49 18.89 -31.82 8.96
CA ILE A 49 18.46 -32.09 10.33
C ILE A 49 19.05 -33.42 10.79
N SER A 50 19.89 -33.37 11.82
CA SER A 50 20.44 -34.56 12.45
C SER A 50 20.17 -34.55 13.95
N ALA A 51 19.86 -35.72 14.51
CA ALA A 51 19.73 -35.90 15.95
C ALA A 51 21.04 -36.50 16.48
N THR A 52 21.73 -35.79 17.36
CA THR A 52 22.93 -36.32 18.03
C THR A 52 22.62 -36.66 19.49
N PRO A 53 23.14 -37.79 20.02
CA PRO A 53 22.88 -38.20 21.40
C PRO A 53 23.35 -37.19 22.47
N VAL A 54 24.34 -36.36 22.12
CA VAL A 54 25.03 -35.47 23.07
C VAL A 54 24.61 -34.00 22.93
N ARG A 55 24.31 -33.51 21.71
CA ARG A 55 23.95 -32.10 21.46
C ARG A 55 22.48 -31.89 21.14
N GLY A 56 21.67 -32.95 21.10
CA GLY A 56 20.28 -32.88 20.69
C GLY A 56 20.14 -32.67 19.18
N LEU A 57 19.09 -31.97 18.78
CA LEU A 57 18.75 -31.69 17.38
C LEU A 57 19.69 -30.62 16.82
N VAL A 58 20.43 -30.97 15.77
CA VAL A 58 21.31 -30.06 15.03
C VAL A 58 20.68 -29.77 13.66
N MET A 59 20.43 -28.50 13.39
CA MET A 59 20.02 -27.98 12.09
C MET A 59 21.18 -27.24 11.45
N THR A 60 21.51 -27.61 10.22
CA THR A 60 22.50 -26.88 9.40
C THR A 60 21.80 -26.36 8.15
N PRO A 61 21.87 -25.07 7.81
CA PRO A 61 21.29 -24.54 6.59
C PRO A 61 21.97 -25.14 5.35
N ARG A 62 21.17 -25.46 4.32
CA ARG A 62 21.65 -25.85 3.00
C ARG A 62 21.86 -24.60 2.16
N GLU A 63 23.07 -24.04 2.25
CA GLU A 63 23.44 -22.78 1.59
C GLU A 63 23.11 -22.78 0.09
N GLU A 64 23.42 -23.85 -0.65
CA GLU A 64 23.13 -23.94 -2.09
C GLU A 64 21.64 -23.78 -2.42
N ALA A 65 20.77 -24.38 -1.59
CA ALA A 65 19.31 -24.31 -1.78
C ALA A 65 18.75 -22.93 -1.44
N ILE A 66 19.35 -22.25 -0.45
CA ILE A 66 19.01 -20.89 -0.03
C ILE A 66 19.45 -19.89 -1.10
N GLU A 67 20.72 -19.93 -1.51
CA GLU A 67 21.28 -19.06 -2.55
C GLU A 67 20.52 -19.18 -3.89
N ALA A 68 20.04 -20.39 -4.24
CA ALA A 68 19.24 -20.59 -5.44
C ALA A 68 17.92 -19.82 -5.42
N VAL A 69 17.31 -19.62 -4.24
CA VAL A 69 16.13 -18.79 -4.06
C VAL A 69 16.51 -17.31 -4.10
N GLU A 70 17.58 -16.93 -3.40
CA GLU A 70 18.05 -15.54 -3.33
C GLU A 70 18.38 -14.95 -4.70
N LYS A 71 18.96 -15.75 -5.61
CA LYS A 71 19.25 -15.34 -7.00
C LYS A 71 18.04 -14.86 -7.79
N ASN A 72 16.83 -15.25 -7.38
CA ASN A 72 15.59 -14.94 -8.07
C ASN A 72 14.80 -13.80 -7.40
N TYR A 73 15.30 -13.20 -6.33
CA TYR A 73 14.62 -12.08 -5.67
C TYR A 73 14.42 -10.91 -6.63
N GLY A 74 13.25 -10.29 -6.54
CA GLY A 74 12.91 -9.13 -7.37
C GLY A 74 12.54 -9.47 -8.81
N TYR A 75 12.88 -10.66 -9.30
CA TYR A 75 12.47 -11.10 -10.62
C TYR A 75 11.01 -11.51 -10.63
N PHE A 76 10.29 -11.09 -11.67
CA PHE A 76 8.94 -11.53 -11.95
C PHE A 76 8.69 -11.58 -13.45
N ALA A 77 7.67 -12.35 -13.86
CA ALA A 77 7.34 -12.53 -15.26
C ALA A 77 5.90 -12.08 -15.55
N LEU A 78 5.72 -11.40 -16.68
CA LEU A 78 4.41 -11.12 -17.26
C LEU A 78 4.20 -12.03 -18.47
N ILE A 79 3.02 -12.64 -18.55
CA ILE A 79 2.58 -13.43 -19.69
C ILE A 79 1.50 -12.63 -20.42
N SER A 80 1.72 -12.37 -21.70
CA SER A 80 0.78 -11.64 -22.56
C SER A 80 0.44 -12.43 -23.82
N ASN A 81 -0.80 -12.34 -24.28
CA ASN A 81 -1.23 -12.95 -25.53
C ASN A 81 -0.86 -12.08 -26.73
N ASP A 82 -0.99 -10.75 -26.59
CA ASP A 82 -0.95 -9.80 -27.71
C ASP A 82 0.09 -8.69 -27.55
N ILE A 83 0.48 -8.34 -26.33
CA ILE A 83 1.43 -7.24 -26.09
C ILE A 83 2.86 -7.78 -26.18
N LYS A 84 3.57 -7.37 -27.23
CA LYS A 84 4.95 -7.78 -27.50
C LYS A 84 5.97 -6.84 -26.84
N ASP A 85 5.66 -5.55 -26.77
CA ASP A 85 6.57 -4.55 -26.20
C ASP A 85 6.65 -4.71 -24.67
N PRO A 86 7.85 -4.94 -24.09
CA PRO A 86 8.00 -5.09 -22.64
C PRO A 86 7.67 -3.81 -21.86
N LEU A 87 7.94 -2.63 -22.42
CA LEU A 87 7.66 -1.39 -21.70
C LEU A 87 6.16 -1.12 -21.62
N GLU A 88 5.43 -1.34 -22.70
CA GLU A 88 3.97 -1.27 -22.74
C GLU A 88 3.30 -2.28 -21.79
N ALA A 89 3.75 -3.53 -21.81
CA ALA A 89 3.22 -4.57 -20.93
C ALA A 89 3.46 -4.25 -19.45
N LEU A 90 4.65 -3.72 -19.12
CA LEU A 90 4.98 -3.27 -17.77
C LEU A 90 4.14 -2.06 -17.36
N ALA A 91 3.91 -1.10 -18.26
CA ALA A 91 3.07 0.06 -18.00
C ALA A 91 1.62 -0.35 -17.72
N LEU A 92 1.07 -1.29 -18.50
CA LEU A 92 -0.25 -1.84 -18.28
C LEU A 92 -0.33 -2.60 -16.95
N TYR A 93 0.67 -3.41 -16.63
CA TYR A 93 0.75 -4.08 -15.33
C TYR A 93 0.78 -3.07 -14.17
N ARG A 94 1.55 -1.99 -14.28
CA ARG A 94 1.60 -0.92 -13.27
C ARG A 94 0.29 -0.15 -13.16
N SER A 95 -0.46 0.03 -14.25
CA SER A 95 -1.80 0.65 -14.17
C SER A 95 -2.80 -0.18 -13.35
N ARG A 96 -2.61 -1.51 -13.30
CA ARG A 96 -3.38 -2.36 -12.40
C ARG A 96 -3.07 -2.06 -10.93
N ASP A 97 -1.80 -1.88 -10.56
CA ASP A 97 -1.41 -1.48 -9.20
C ASP A 97 -2.03 -0.11 -8.81
N ILE A 98 -2.06 0.85 -9.74
CA ILE A 98 -2.74 2.14 -9.53
C ILE A 98 -4.24 1.93 -9.23
N SER A 99 -4.87 1.00 -9.96
CA SER A 99 -6.28 0.66 -9.76
C SER A 99 -6.48 -0.03 -8.40
N GLU A 100 -5.63 -0.97 -8.02
CA GLU A 100 -5.67 -1.65 -6.72
C GLU A 100 -5.47 -0.67 -5.56
N LYS A 101 -4.54 0.29 -5.68
CA LYS A 101 -4.36 1.40 -4.73
C LYS A 101 -5.60 2.28 -4.64
N ALA A 102 -6.23 2.62 -5.77
CA ALA A 102 -7.49 3.36 -5.78
C ALA A 102 -8.61 2.59 -5.06
N PHE A 103 -8.76 1.28 -5.31
CA PHE A 103 -9.70 0.42 -4.60
C PHE A 103 -9.39 0.29 -3.11
N ASN A 104 -8.11 0.29 -2.74
CA ASN A 104 -7.72 0.28 -1.34
C ASN A 104 -8.08 1.61 -0.66
N ASN A 105 -7.86 2.75 -1.32
CA ASN A 105 -8.30 4.05 -0.85
C ASN A 105 -9.82 4.14 -0.70
N LEU A 106 -10.59 3.56 -1.63
CA LEU A 106 -12.05 3.44 -1.49
C LEU A 106 -12.42 2.73 -0.18
N LYS A 107 -11.83 1.56 0.07
CA LYS A 107 -12.13 0.74 1.24
C LYS A 107 -11.69 1.40 2.54
N GLU A 108 -10.45 1.82 2.62
CA GLU A 108 -9.80 2.24 3.86
C GLU A 108 -10.03 3.73 4.18
N ARG A 109 -9.99 4.60 3.17
CA ARG A 109 -10.04 6.06 3.38
C ARG A 109 -11.42 6.65 3.15
N LEU A 110 -12.24 6.03 2.31
CA LEU A 110 -13.57 6.53 1.94
C LEU A 110 -14.72 5.64 2.42
N SER A 111 -14.46 4.84 3.47
CA SER A 111 -15.48 4.07 4.19
C SER A 111 -16.35 3.16 3.31
N MET A 112 -15.78 2.60 2.22
CA MET A 112 -16.45 1.62 1.37
C MET A 112 -16.20 0.15 1.75
N ARG A 113 -15.60 -0.12 2.93
CA ARG A 113 -15.54 -1.49 3.48
C ARG A 113 -16.92 -2.14 3.61
N ARG A 114 -17.96 -1.34 3.85
CA ARG A 114 -19.37 -1.75 3.79
C ARG A 114 -20.14 -0.74 2.96
N THR A 115 -21.02 -1.22 2.09
CA THR A 115 -21.90 -0.36 1.29
C THR A 115 -22.87 0.40 2.18
N SER A 116 -23.46 -0.29 3.17
CA SER A 116 -24.36 0.28 4.20
C SER A 116 -25.51 1.11 3.63
N VAL A 117 -26.05 0.69 2.48
CA VAL A 117 -27.18 1.31 1.79
C VAL A 117 -28.24 0.26 1.49
N SER A 118 -29.51 0.67 1.48
CA SER A 118 -30.68 -0.22 1.38
C SER A 118 -31.17 -0.48 -0.05
N SER A 119 -30.62 0.22 -1.06
CA SER A 119 -31.00 0.06 -2.47
C SER A 119 -29.79 0.21 -3.39
N GLU A 120 -29.94 -0.28 -4.62
CA GLU A 120 -28.94 -0.15 -5.69
C GLU A 120 -28.75 1.32 -6.11
N GLU A 121 -29.84 2.08 -6.22
CA GLU A 121 -29.79 3.53 -6.49
C GLU A 121 -28.96 4.29 -5.43
N ASN A 122 -29.15 3.97 -4.15
CA ASN A 122 -28.36 4.56 -3.07
C ASN A 122 -26.88 4.13 -3.15
N LEU A 123 -26.59 2.92 -3.65
CA LEU A 123 -25.23 2.46 -3.87
C LEU A 123 -24.56 3.24 -5.01
N GLU A 124 -25.24 3.43 -6.13
CA GLU A 124 -24.75 4.25 -7.24
C GLU A 124 -24.46 5.69 -6.78
N GLY A 125 -25.39 6.30 -6.05
CA GLY A 125 -25.19 7.63 -5.46
C GLY A 125 -23.98 7.67 -4.51
N LYS A 126 -23.81 6.65 -3.67
CA LYS A 126 -22.66 6.54 -2.76
C LYS A 126 -21.34 6.39 -3.53
N LEU A 127 -21.32 5.55 -4.56
CA LEU A 127 -20.14 5.35 -5.42
C LEU A 127 -19.76 6.64 -6.14
N PHE A 128 -20.74 7.41 -6.62
CA PHE A 128 -20.52 8.70 -7.26
C PHE A 128 -19.86 9.72 -6.31
N VAL A 129 -20.40 9.89 -5.10
CA VAL A 129 -19.83 10.81 -4.09
C VAL A 129 -18.43 10.38 -3.70
N VAL A 130 -18.21 9.07 -3.50
CA VAL A 130 -16.89 8.54 -3.15
C VAL A 130 -15.89 8.70 -4.30
N PHE A 131 -16.32 8.58 -5.56
CA PHE A 131 -15.48 8.87 -6.72
C PHE A 131 -15.03 10.34 -6.75
N LEU A 132 -15.92 11.29 -6.45
CA LEU A 132 -15.54 12.69 -6.27
C LEU A 132 -14.54 12.86 -5.12
N GLY A 133 -14.76 12.17 -4.00
CA GLY A 133 -13.82 12.14 -2.88
C GLY A 133 -12.41 11.67 -3.27
N LEU A 134 -12.30 10.64 -4.13
CA LEU A 134 -11.00 10.20 -4.65
C LEU A 134 -10.30 11.25 -5.50
N ILE A 135 -11.05 12.01 -6.31
CA ILE A 135 -10.48 13.09 -7.13
C ILE A 135 -9.83 14.14 -6.22
N TYR A 136 -10.55 14.60 -5.18
CA TYR A 136 -10.00 15.55 -4.21
C TYR A 136 -8.80 14.97 -3.46
N LEU A 137 -8.89 13.73 -2.98
CA LEU A 137 -7.80 13.09 -2.26
C LEU A 137 -6.55 12.96 -3.13
N SER A 138 -6.70 12.60 -4.40
CA SER A 138 -5.60 12.47 -5.35
C SER A 138 -4.95 13.82 -5.65
N TYR A 139 -5.75 14.88 -5.75
CA TYR A 139 -5.25 16.24 -5.91
C TYR A 139 -4.43 16.70 -4.69
N ILE A 140 -4.99 16.52 -3.48
CA ILE A 140 -4.32 16.90 -2.23
C ILE A 140 -3.02 16.12 -2.06
N ASP A 141 -3.05 14.80 -2.28
CA ASP A 141 -1.86 13.94 -2.21
C ASP A 141 -0.75 14.41 -3.13
N LYS A 142 -1.09 14.70 -4.40
CA LYS A 142 -0.15 15.26 -5.38
C LYS A 142 0.40 16.61 -4.93
N ALA A 143 -0.47 17.54 -4.52
CA ALA A 143 -0.04 18.88 -4.09
C ALA A 143 0.88 18.81 -2.86
N MET A 144 0.58 17.92 -1.91
CA MET A 144 1.44 17.67 -0.75
C MET A 144 2.81 17.09 -1.15
N HIS A 145 2.86 16.21 -2.15
CA HIS A 145 4.12 15.71 -2.71
C HIS A 145 4.94 16.83 -3.36
N ASP A 146 4.32 17.63 -4.22
CA ASP A 146 4.97 18.73 -4.94
C ASP A 146 5.51 19.79 -3.97
N ALA A 147 4.73 20.14 -2.94
CA ALA A 147 5.13 21.06 -1.87
C ALA A 147 6.01 20.43 -0.77
N LYS A 148 6.36 19.14 -0.88
CA LYS A 148 7.14 18.37 0.11
C LYS A 148 6.57 18.40 1.53
N LEU A 149 5.25 18.52 1.66
CA LEU A 149 4.55 18.60 2.96
C LEU A 149 4.64 17.30 3.77
N TYR A 150 4.79 16.15 3.11
CA TYR A 150 4.92 14.85 3.77
C TYR A 150 6.12 14.71 4.72
N LYS A 151 7.07 15.65 4.70
CA LYS A 151 8.16 15.72 5.68
C LYS A 151 7.69 16.16 7.08
N THR A 152 6.56 16.86 7.15
CA THR A 152 6.11 17.54 8.37
C THR A 152 4.67 17.17 8.72
N TYR A 153 3.83 16.89 7.71
CA TYR A 153 2.42 16.60 7.89
C TYR A 153 2.05 15.28 7.22
N THR A 154 1.20 14.49 7.88
CA THR A 154 0.45 13.46 7.17
C THR A 154 -0.74 14.08 6.46
N LEU A 155 -1.31 13.35 5.48
CA LEU A 155 -2.53 13.80 4.81
C LEU A 155 -3.68 14.01 5.79
N HIS A 156 -3.78 13.15 6.82
CA HIS A 156 -4.81 13.29 7.85
C HIS A 156 -4.61 14.56 8.69
N ASP A 157 -3.37 14.91 9.03
CA ASP A 157 -3.06 16.13 9.76
C ASP A 157 -3.48 17.38 8.98
N VAL A 158 -3.25 17.40 7.67
CA VAL A 158 -3.67 18.52 6.79
C VAL A 158 -5.19 18.62 6.77
N LEU A 159 -5.91 17.51 6.57
CA LEU A 159 -7.37 17.51 6.55
C LEU A 159 -7.95 17.99 7.89
N ASN A 160 -7.44 17.48 9.01
CA ASN A 160 -7.91 17.86 10.35
C ASN A 160 -7.64 19.33 10.66
N GLU A 161 -6.50 19.89 10.23
CA GLU A 161 -6.20 21.30 10.45
C GLU A 161 -7.16 22.22 9.68
N LEU A 162 -7.55 21.81 8.47
CA LEU A 162 -8.47 22.57 7.62
C LEU A 162 -9.94 22.38 8.02
N ASP A 163 -10.30 21.23 8.60
CA ASP A 163 -11.67 20.94 9.10
C ASP A 163 -12.11 21.87 10.24
N ILE A 164 -11.16 22.51 10.92
CA ILE A 164 -11.42 23.49 11.99
C ILE A 164 -12.04 24.80 11.46
N ILE A 165 -11.92 25.07 10.16
CA ILE A 165 -12.36 26.35 9.58
C ILE A 165 -13.89 26.39 9.52
N GLU A 166 -14.50 27.17 10.40
CA GLU A 166 -15.94 27.32 10.48
C GLU A 166 -16.49 28.29 9.42
N CYS A 167 -17.71 28.02 8.97
CA CYS A 167 -18.41 28.85 8.00
C CYS A 167 -19.86 29.06 8.44
N TYR A 168 -20.26 30.33 8.58
CA TYR A 168 -21.56 30.72 9.08
C TYR A 168 -22.45 31.25 7.95
N ALA A 169 -23.67 30.72 7.88
CA ALA A 169 -24.73 31.24 7.03
C ALA A 169 -25.84 31.86 7.89
N HIS A 170 -26.20 33.12 7.64
CA HIS A 170 -27.34 33.76 8.27
C HIS A 170 -28.42 34.04 7.22
N PRO A 171 -29.71 33.74 7.48
CA PRO A 171 -30.78 34.01 6.51
C PRO A 171 -30.76 35.46 6.02
N GLY A 172 -30.68 35.66 4.70
CA GLY A 172 -30.62 36.99 4.09
C GLY A 172 -29.24 37.65 4.05
N HIS A 173 -28.19 37.01 4.60
CA HIS A 173 -26.82 37.50 4.56
C HIS A 173 -25.91 36.58 3.74
N ARG A 174 -24.77 37.13 3.29
CA ARG A 174 -23.73 36.33 2.63
C ARG A 174 -23.07 35.38 3.62
N LEU A 175 -22.62 34.25 3.10
CA LEU A 175 -21.80 33.28 3.81
C LEU A 175 -20.55 33.97 4.36
N ARG A 176 -20.26 33.77 5.66
CA ARG A 176 -19.07 34.33 6.33
C ARG A 176 -18.19 33.20 6.83
N VAL A 177 -16.91 33.25 6.47
CA VAL A 177 -15.90 32.32 6.98
C VAL A 177 -15.37 32.87 8.30
N GLY A 178 -15.06 31.99 9.26
CA GLY A 178 -14.39 32.34 10.51
C GLY A 178 -12.94 32.78 10.29
N GLU A 179 -12.28 33.21 11.37
CA GLU A 179 -10.86 33.57 11.31
C GLU A 179 -10.00 32.34 10.96
N ILE A 180 -9.06 32.51 10.03
CA ILE A 180 -8.12 31.47 9.64
C ILE A 180 -6.73 31.76 10.22
N THR A 181 -6.06 30.70 10.68
CA THR A 181 -4.71 30.80 11.24
C THR A 181 -3.65 30.93 10.13
N ASN A 182 -2.45 31.39 10.47
CA ASN A 182 -1.31 31.41 9.53
C ASN A 182 -0.95 30.01 9.03
N LYS A 183 -1.13 28.98 9.88
CA LYS A 183 -0.89 27.58 9.51
C LYS A 183 -1.89 27.13 8.46
N GLN A 184 -3.18 27.41 8.64
CA GLN A 184 -4.22 27.09 7.67
C GLN A 184 -4.00 27.84 6.34
N ARG A 185 -3.66 29.14 6.41
CA ARG A 185 -3.31 29.93 5.22
C ARG A 185 -2.14 29.30 4.44
N PHE A 186 -1.07 28.93 5.14
CA PHE A 186 0.07 28.24 4.55
C PHE A 186 -0.33 26.92 3.88
N LEU A 187 -1.20 26.12 4.52
CA LEU A 187 -1.67 24.87 3.94
C LEU A 187 -2.50 25.11 2.67
N TYR A 188 -3.40 26.09 2.63
CA TYR A 188 -4.12 26.47 1.41
C TYR A 188 -3.18 26.82 0.26
N GLU A 189 -2.22 27.71 0.53
CA GLU A 189 -1.23 28.15 -0.46
C GLU A 189 -0.37 26.97 -0.95
N ALA A 190 0.08 26.10 -0.05
CA ALA A 190 0.85 24.92 -0.39
C ALA A 190 0.04 23.87 -1.19
N LEU A 191 -1.28 23.83 -0.99
CA LEU A 191 -2.20 23.03 -1.79
C LEU A 191 -2.59 23.70 -3.12
N GLY A 192 -2.11 24.92 -3.40
CA GLY A 192 -2.39 25.65 -4.63
C GLY A 192 -3.81 26.21 -4.71
N VAL A 193 -4.45 26.44 -3.56
CA VAL A 193 -5.82 26.96 -3.45
C VAL A 193 -5.79 28.29 -2.69
N GLU A 194 -6.56 29.27 -3.16
CA GLU A 194 -6.64 30.55 -2.45
C GLU A 194 -7.31 30.37 -1.08
N PRO A 195 -6.70 30.90 0.00
CA PRO A 195 -7.30 30.83 1.32
C PRO A 195 -8.60 31.63 1.36
N PRO A 196 -9.65 31.15 2.05
CA PRO A 196 -10.91 31.86 2.12
C PRO A 196 -10.73 33.24 2.77
N SER A 197 -11.26 34.27 2.13
CA SER A 197 -11.22 35.65 2.63
C SER A 197 -12.42 35.94 3.54
N LEU A 198 -12.16 36.62 4.67
CA LEU A 198 -13.20 37.25 5.47
C LEU A 198 -13.90 38.32 4.61
N VAL A 199 -15.16 38.10 4.22
CA VAL A 199 -16.02 39.11 3.57
C VAL A 199 -17.12 39.56 4.53
#